data_AF-A0A1M5D350-F1
#
_entry.id   AF-A0A1M5D350-F1
#
_cell.length_a   1.000
_cell.length_b   1.000
_cell.length_c   1.000
_cell.angle_alpha   90.00
_cell.angle_beta   90.00
_cell.angle_gamma   90.00
#
_symmetry.space_group_name_H-M   'P 1'
#
loop_
_entity.id
_entity.type
_entity.pdbx_description
1 polymer ?
#
loop_
_entity_poly.entity_id
_entity_poly.type
_entity_poly.pdbx_seq_one_letter_code
_entity_poly.pdbx_strand_id
1 'polypeptide(L)'
;MRTICTLLMLSIFSQTFAQSTRLYKGTINNTFKITLYLQGLDEGTHADPIIGSYKYDSMKDYILLNGYRNNDGNISLVEMSSANFTGTFLGTIDKQRIVGKWVSADQKKTYVFDLKEIALSREQLNNFQKAIKDKADEFRNY
;
A
#
# COMPACT_ATOMS: atom_id res chain seq x y z
N MET A 1 -32.29 34.83 22.58
CA MET A 1 -30.90 34.84 22.06
C MET A 1 -29.93 34.01 22.92
N ARG A 2 -30.35 32.90 23.53
CA ARG A 2 -29.44 32.03 24.34
C ARG A 2 -29.38 30.57 23.86
N THR A 3 -30.36 30.13 23.08
CA THR A 3 -30.44 28.76 22.54
C THR A 3 -29.87 28.61 21.13
N ILE A 4 -29.68 29.72 20.40
CA ILE A 4 -29.11 29.70 19.05
C ILE A 4 -27.57 29.55 19.10
N CYS A 5 -26.91 30.06 20.13
CA CYS A 5 -25.46 29.91 20.32
C CYS A 5 -25.05 28.47 20.69
N THR A 6 -25.96 27.67 21.24
CA THR A 6 -25.67 26.29 21.67
C THR A 6 -25.67 25.28 20.50
N LEU A 7 -26.40 25.57 19.41
CA LEU A 7 -26.45 24.71 18.22
C LEU A 7 -25.27 24.90 17.26
N LEU A 8 -24.54 26.02 17.37
CA LEU A 8 -23.39 26.32 16.49
C LEU A 8 -22.07 25.66 16.96
N MET A 9 -22.05 25.07 18.15
CA MET A 9 -20.87 24.43 18.75
C MET A 9 -20.79 22.91 18.47
N LEU A 10 -21.74 22.31 17.75
CA LEU A 10 -21.77 20.86 17.48
C LEU A 10 -21.08 20.43 16.17
N SER A 11 -20.42 21.33 15.46
CA SER A 11 -19.55 21.00 14.31
C SER A 11 -18.12 20.70 14.77
N ILE A 12 -17.98 19.90 15.83
CA ILE A 12 -16.67 19.46 16.33
C ILE A 12 -16.20 18.33 15.42
N PHE A 13 -15.27 18.69 14.53
CA PHE A 13 -14.23 17.86 13.94
C PHE A 13 -14.57 16.37 13.80
N SER A 14 -15.10 15.98 12.64
CA SER A 14 -14.87 14.64 12.12
C SER A 14 -13.36 14.51 11.88
N GLN A 15 -12.61 14.03 12.88
CA GLN A 15 -11.27 13.52 12.65
C GLN A 15 -11.45 12.26 11.79
N THR A 16 -11.39 12.42 10.47
CA THR A 16 -11.23 11.27 9.60
C THR A 16 -9.92 10.62 10.01
N PHE A 17 -9.98 9.43 10.60
CA PHE A 17 -8.80 8.61 10.83
C PHE A 17 -8.20 8.32 9.44
N ALA A 18 -7.27 9.16 9.02
CA ALA A 18 -6.53 8.97 7.79
C ALA A 18 -5.63 7.77 8.05
N GLN A 19 -5.93 6.66 7.35
CA GLN A 19 -5.10 5.48 7.40
C GLN A 19 -3.66 5.88 7.06
N SER A 20 -2.65 5.46 7.85
CA SER A 20 -1.28 5.85 7.53
C SER A 20 -0.87 5.32 6.16
N THR A 21 -0.23 6.20 5.40
CA THR A 21 0.22 5.92 4.04
C THR A 21 1.71 6.17 3.93
N ARG A 22 2.41 5.32 3.17
CA ARG A 22 3.86 5.47 2.94
C ARG A 22 4.23 5.09 1.52
N LEU A 23 5.24 5.78 1.00
CA LEU A 23 5.79 5.55 -0.33
C LEU A 23 7.22 5.04 -0.19
N TYR A 24 7.53 3.96 -0.88
CA TYR A 24 8.83 3.31 -0.89
C TYR A 24 9.36 3.20 -2.30
N LYS A 25 10.68 3.25 -2.44
CA LYS A 25 11.37 3.12 -3.71
C LYS A 25 12.62 2.27 -3.56
N GLY A 26 12.89 1.43 -4.55
CA GLY A 26 14.08 0.58 -4.56
C GLY A 26 14.01 -0.45 -5.67
N THR A 27 14.41 -1.68 -5.40
CA THR A 27 14.54 -2.70 -6.45
C THR A 27 14.03 -4.07 -6.04
N ILE A 28 13.54 -4.83 -7.03
CA ILE A 28 13.42 -6.29 -7.00
C ILE A 28 14.61 -6.88 -7.79
N ASN A 29 15.23 -7.93 -7.28
CA ASN A 29 16.38 -8.62 -7.86
C ASN A 29 17.57 -7.68 -8.17
N ASN A 30 17.75 -6.61 -7.40
CA ASN A 30 18.74 -5.55 -7.61
C ASN A 30 18.70 -4.88 -9.00
N THR A 31 17.66 -5.15 -9.80
CA THR A 31 17.60 -4.80 -11.22
C THR A 31 16.32 -4.04 -11.53
N PHE A 32 15.19 -4.57 -11.11
CA PHE A 32 13.88 -4.01 -11.43
C PHE A 32 13.55 -2.89 -10.45
N LYS A 33 13.74 -1.64 -10.88
CA LYS A 33 13.37 -0.47 -10.08
C LYS A 33 11.87 -0.39 -9.94
N ILE A 34 11.40 -0.27 -8.70
CA ILE A 34 9.99 -0.13 -8.38
C ILE A 34 9.72 1.03 -7.44
N THR A 35 8.51 1.56 -7.54
CA THR A 35 7.92 2.46 -6.55
C THR A 35 6.68 1.80 -5.98
N LEU A 36 6.63 1.65 -4.66
CA LEU A 36 5.61 0.93 -3.89
C LEU A 36 4.90 1.88 -2.93
N TYR A 37 3.58 1.94 -3.01
CA TYR A 37 2.74 2.71 -2.11
C TYR A 37 1.86 1.77 -1.27
N LEU A 38 1.83 1.98 0.05
CA LEU A 38 1.05 1.18 0.99
C LEU A 38 0.15 2.08 1.85
N GLN A 39 -1.05 1.60 2.14
CA GLN A 39 -2.01 2.13 3.11
C GLN A 39 -2.29 1.06 4.17
N GLY A 40 -2.59 1.47 5.40
CA GLY A 40 -2.93 0.55 6.49
C GLY A 40 -1.74 0.13 7.33
N LEU A 41 -0.84 1.08 7.60
CA LEU A 41 0.36 0.83 8.38
C LEU A 41 0.23 1.28 9.84
N ASP A 42 -0.99 1.59 10.29
CA ASP A 42 -1.26 2.10 11.64
C ASP A 42 -0.90 1.03 12.69
N GLU A 43 -0.33 1.48 13.81
CA GLU A 43 0.04 0.60 14.91
C GLU A 43 -1.14 0.49 15.88
N GLY A 44 -1.70 -0.72 16.05
CA GLY A 44 -2.69 -0.97 17.10
C GLY A 44 -3.79 -1.95 16.79
N THR A 45 -3.95 -2.37 15.53
CA THR A 45 -4.97 -3.34 15.14
C THR A 45 -4.31 -4.60 14.56
N HIS A 46 -4.70 -5.75 15.10
CA HIS A 46 -4.01 -7.02 14.88
C HIS A 46 -4.30 -7.50 13.45
N ALA A 47 -3.26 -7.84 12.68
CA ALA A 47 -3.38 -8.30 11.29
C ALA A 47 -4.15 -7.31 10.39
N ASP A 48 -3.71 -6.05 10.36
CA ASP A 48 -4.41 -5.04 9.57
C ASP A 48 -4.32 -5.29 8.07
N PRO A 49 -5.44 -5.14 7.35
CA PRO A 49 -5.44 -5.22 5.91
C PRO A 49 -4.62 -4.06 5.33
N ILE A 50 -3.53 -4.43 4.67
CA ILE A 50 -2.75 -3.52 3.84
C ILE A 50 -3.33 -3.54 2.44
N ILE A 51 -3.64 -2.35 1.94
CA ILE A 51 -3.92 -2.13 0.53
C ILE A 51 -2.79 -1.30 -0.03
N GLY A 52 -2.24 -1.73 -1.15
CA GLY A 52 -1.15 -1.05 -1.80
C GLY A 52 -1.24 -1.09 -3.30
N SER A 53 -0.36 -0.34 -3.93
CA SER A 53 -0.08 -0.51 -5.34
C SER A 53 1.39 -0.22 -5.60
N TYR A 54 1.97 -0.92 -6.56
CA TYR A 54 3.31 -0.64 -7.01
C TYR A 54 3.37 -0.59 -8.52
N LYS A 55 4.45 0.00 -9.03
CA LYS A 55 4.77 -0.02 -10.45
C LYS A 55 6.26 -0.22 -10.65
N TYR A 56 6.61 -0.81 -11.78
CA TYR A 56 7.97 -0.72 -12.29
C TYR A 56 8.21 0.70 -12.79
N ASP A 57 9.36 1.28 -12.45
CA ASP A 57 9.68 2.66 -12.85
C ASP A 57 9.70 2.84 -14.38
N SER A 58 9.99 1.77 -15.12
CA SER A 58 9.99 1.72 -16.58
C SER A 58 8.59 1.56 -17.20
N MET A 59 7.56 1.27 -16.41
CA MET A 59 6.20 1.00 -16.86
C MET A 59 5.23 2.05 -16.34
N LYS A 60 4.13 2.24 -17.07
CA LYS A 60 3.05 3.15 -16.64
C LYS A 60 2.03 2.46 -15.76
N ASP A 61 1.87 1.16 -15.92
CA ASP A 61 0.81 0.40 -15.27
C ASP A 61 1.11 0.17 -13.79
N TYR A 62 0.04 0.26 -13.02
CA TYR A 62 0.02 0.02 -11.59
C TYR A 62 -0.53 -1.37 -11.32
N ILE A 63 0.08 -2.05 -10.37
CA ILE A 63 -0.29 -3.39 -9.94
C ILE A 63 -0.84 -3.29 -8.53
N LEU A 64 -1.97 -3.94 -8.28
CA LEU A 64 -2.63 -3.92 -6.98
C LEU A 64 -1.93 -4.90 -6.03
N LEU A 65 -1.84 -4.49 -4.77
CA LEU A 65 -1.36 -5.31 -3.67
C LEU A 65 -2.40 -5.35 -2.56
N ASN A 66 -2.68 -6.54 -2.07
CA ASN A 66 -3.51 -6.73 -0.88
C ASN A 66 -2.80 -7.69 0.06
N GLY A 67 -2.89 -7.45 1.35
CA GLY A 67 -2.20 -8.30 2.30
C GLY A 67 -2.33 -7.86 3.73
N TYR A 68 -1.39 -8.32 4.55
CA TYR A 68 -1.43 -8.11 5.99
C TYR A 68 -0.04 -7.78 6.53
N ARG A 69 -0.03 -7.08 7.67
CA ARG A 69 1.15 -6.91 8.52
C ARG A 69 0.90 -7.51 9.91
N ASN A 70 1.89 -8.19 10.46
CA ASN A 70 1.84 -8.69 11.84
C ASN A 70 2.50 -7.70 12.82
N ASN A 71 2.42 -8.00 14.12
CA ASN A 71 2.96 -7.13 15.18
C ASN A 71 4.49 -6.98 15.14
N ASP A 72 5.21 -7.92 14.53
CA ASP A 72 6.66 -7.86 14.35
C ASP A 72 7.08 -7.03 13.12
N GLY A 73 6.11 -6.45 12.40
CA GLY A 73 6.36 -5.72 11.17
C GLY A 73 6.54 -6.60 9.93
N ASN A 74 6.32 -7.92 10.03
CA ASN A 74 6.35 -8.81 8.88
C ASN A 74 5.12 -8.57 8.01
N ILE A 75 5.32 -8.56 6.70
CA ILE A 75 4.29 -8.35 5.69
C ILE A 75 4.15 -9.56 4.78
N SER A 76 2.92 -9.79 4.34
CA SER A 76 2.59 -10.69 3.24
C SER A 76 1.62 -9.97 2.32
N LEU A 77 2.08 -9.58 1.13
CA LEU A 77 1.30 -8.84 0.14
C LEU A 77 1.19 -9.63 -1.15
N VAL A 78 -0.03 -9.94 -1.57
CA VAL A 78 -0.32 -10.67 -2.81
C VAL A 78 -0.40 -9.69 -3.97
N GLU A 79 0.30 -10.02 -5.05
CA GLU A 79 0.33 -9.27 -6.31
C GLU A 79 -0.84 -9.67 -7.20
N MET A 80 -1.69 -8.69 -7.52
CA MET A 80 -2.86 -8.86 -8.35
C MET A 80 -2.75 -7.96 -9.59
N SER A 81 -2.10 -8.47 -10.65
CA SER A 81 -1.99 -7.75 -11.93
C SER A 81 -3.19 -7.97 -12.87
N SER A 82 -3.88 -9.10 -12.72
CA SER A 82 -5.10 -9.50 -13.42
C SER A 82 -5.96 -10.34 -12.47
N ALA A 83 -7.11 -10.87 -12.93
CA ALA A 83 -7.99 -11.77 -12.14
C ALA A 83 -7.27 -12.92 -11.41
N ASN A 84 -6.05 -13.27 -11.84
CA ASN A 84 -5.18 -14.21 -11.14
C ASN A 84 -4.02 -13.47 -10.46
N PHE A 85 -3.64 -13.93 -9.27
CA PHE A 85 -2.43 -13.43 -8.61
C PHE A 85 -1.16 -13.93 -9.32
N THR A 86 -0.13 -13.11 -9.35
CA THR A 86 1.12 -13.37 -10.11
C THR A 86 2.34 -13.56 -9.21
N GLY A 87 2.26 -13.08 -7.97
CA GLY A 87 3.33 -13.24 -7.00
C GLY A 87 2.94 -12.80 -5.60
N THR A 88 3.88 -12.89 -4.67
CA THR A 88 3.69 -12.49 -3.27
C THR A 88 4.98 -11.85 -2.75
N PHE A 89 4.85 -10.68 -2.15
CA PHE A 89 5.90 -10.04 -1.36
C PHE A 89 5.82 -10.56 0.08
N LEU A 90 6.89 -11.19 0.53
CA LEU A 90 7.10 -11.60 1.92
C LEU A 90 8.28 -10.81 2.46
N GLY A 91 8.12 -10.05 3.53
CA GLY A 91 9.20 -9.22 4.05
C GLY A 91 8.92 -8.63 5.42
N THR A 92 9.71 -7.63 5.78
CA THR A 92 9.58 -6.91 7.05
C THR A 92 9.72 -5.42 6.81
N ILE A 93 8.83 -4.64 7.40
CA ILE A 93 8.94 -3.18 7.48
C ILE A 93 9.76 -2.85 8.72
N ASP A 94 10.96 -2.29 8.53
CA ASP A 94 11.81 -1.75 9.59
C ASP A 94 12.00 -0.24 9.38
N LYS A 95 11.35 0.55 10.24
CA LYS A 95 11.34 2.02 10.22
C LYS A 95 10.95 2.58 8.84
N GLN A 96 11.95 2.94 8.03
CA GLN A 96 11.83 3.58 6.73
C GLN A 96 12.30 2.66 5.60
N ARG A 97 12.29 1.34 5.82
CA ARG A 97 12.77 0.35 4.85
C ARG A 97 11.88 -0.88 4.85
N ILE A 98 11.69 -1.45 3.67
CA ILE A 98 11.07 -2.76 3.51
C ILE A 98 12.06 -3.67 2.79
N VAL A 99 12.36 -4.81 3.40
CA VAL A 99 13.23 -5.83 2.82
C VAL A 99 12.55 -7.18 2.84
N GLY A 100 12.84 -8.01 1.85
CA GLY A 100 12.22 -9.33 1.77
C GLY A 100 12.45 -10.02 0.45
N LYS A 101 11.50 -10.89 0.11
CA LYS A 101 11.47 -11.69 -1.11
C LYS A 101 10.13 -11.55 -1.81
N TRP A 102 10.19 -11.34 -3.12
CA TRP A 102 9.08 -11.55 -4.03
C TRP A 102 9.15 -12.99 -4.52
N VAL A 103 8.05 -13.72 -4.45
CA VAL A 103 7.92 -15.12 -4.89
C VAL A 103 6.86 -15.19 -5.98
N SER A 104 7.15 -15.82 -7.11
CA SER A 104 6.16 -16.01 -8.19
C SER A 104 5.02 -16.93 -7.72
N ALA A 105 3.84 -16.80 -8.32
CA ALA A 105 2.68 -17.62 -7.98
C ALA A 105 2.93 -19.14 -8.07
N ASP A 106 3.78 -19.56 -9.02
CA ASP A 106 4.21 -20.96 -9.20
C ASP A 106 5.42 -21.37 -8.34
N GLN A 107 5.91 -20.45 -7.51
CA GLN A 107 7.06 -20.60 -6.60
C GLN A 107 8.40 -20.90 -7.27
N LYS A 108 8.49 -20.84 -8.60
CA LYS A 108 9.74 -21.13 -9.34
C LYS A 108 10.74 -19.98 -9.30
N LYS A 109 10.28 -18.75 -9.11
CA LYS A 109 11.12 -17.55 -9.05
C LYS A 109 11.00 -16.92 -7.68
N THR A 110 12.16 -16.63 -7.09
CA THR A 110 12.25 -15.88 -5.84
C THR A 110 13.30 -14.80 -6.02
N TYR A 111 12.93 -13.55 -5.77
CA TYR A 111 13.82 -12.39 -5.90
C TYR A 111 13.85 -11.59 -4.62
N VAL A 112 15.03 -11.17 -4.19
CA VAL A 112 15.15 -10.23 -3.07
C VAL A 112 14.60 -8.87 -3.48
N PHE A 113 13.97 -8.17 -2.54
CA PHE A 113 13.64 -6.77 -2.72
C PHE A 113 14.14 -5.95 -1.53
N ASP A 114 14.43 -4.69 -1.81
CA ASP A 114 14.92 -3.72 -0.86
C ASP A 114 14.45 -2.33 -1.26
N LEU A 115 13.60 -1.74 -0.42
CA LEU A 115 12.91 -0.50 -0.68
C LEU A 115 13.11 0.46 0.50
N LYS A 116 13.38 1.72 0.20
CA LYS A 116 13.50 2.80 1.20
C LYS A 116 12.33 3.74 1.07
N GLU A 117 11.84 4.22 2.20
CA GLU A 117 10.79 5.22 2.28
C GLU A 117 11.28 6.52 1.63
N ILE A 118 10.39 7.16 0.88
CA ILE A 118 10.64 8.45 0.23
C ILE A 118 9.48 9.40 0.51
N ALA A 119 9.73 10.70 0.40
CA ALA A 119 8.68 11.70 0.55
C ALA A 119 7.60 11.49 -0.52
N LEU A 120 6.35 11.45 -0.07
CA LEU A 120 5.17 11.30 -0.92
C LEU A 120 4.68 12.67 -1.37
N SER A 121 4.70 12.95 -2.68
CA SER A 121 4.08 14.14 -3.24
C SER A 121 2.56 13.97 -3.35
N ARG A 122 1.82 15.08 -3.35
CA ARG A 122 0.36 15.07 -3.51
C ARG A 122 -0.08 14.48 -4.86
N GLU A 123 0.68 14.74 -5.92
CA GLU A 123 0.43 14.15 -7.24
C GLU A 123 0.60 12.63 -7.21
N GLN A 124 1.69 12.14 -6.60
CA GLN A 124 1.93 10.71 -6.45
C GLN A 124 0.82 10.04 -5.64
N LEU A 125 0.41 10.65 -4.52
CA LEU A 125 -0.69 10.16 -3.69
C LEU A 125 -1.97 9.99 -4.53
N ASN A 126 -2.36 11.02 -5.26
CA ASN A 126 -3.56 10.98 -6.11
C ASN A 126 -3.46 9.89 -7.17
N ASN A 127 -2.29 9.74 -7.82
CA ASN A 127 -2.08 8.74 -8.86
C ASN A 127 -2.19 7.31 -8.31
N PHE A 128 -1.54 7.02 -7.17
CA PHE A 128 -1.62 5.69 -6.55
C PHE A 128 -3.00 5.38 -6.00
N GLN A 129 -3.69 6.34 -5.38
CA GLN A 129 -5.06 6.14 -4.90
C GLN A 129 -6.03 5.91 -6.06
N LYS A 130 -5.90 6.67 -7.16
CA LYS A 130 -6.68 6.43 -8.37
C LYS A 130 -6.42 5.04 -8.94
N ALA A 131 -5.15 4.63 -9.03
CA ALA A 131 -4.79 3.31 -9.53
C ALA A 131 -5.39 2.17 -8.69
N ILE A 132 -5.35 2.29 -7.36
CA ILE A 132 -5.97 1.31 -6.45
C ILE A 132 -7.48 1.23 -6.72
N LYS A 133 -8.16 2.37 -6.85
CA LYS A 133 -9.59 2.42 -7.15
C LYS A 133 -9.92 1.76 -8.49
N ASP A 134 -9.23 2.18 -9.55
CA ASP A 134 -9.46 1.68 -10.92
C ASP A 134 -9.25 0.16 -10.99
N LYS A 135 -8.16 -0.34 -10.39
CA LYS A 135 -7.87 -1.78 -10.34
C LYS A 135 -8.90 -2.54 -9.50
N ALA A 136 -9.28 -2.02 -8.34
CA ALA A 136 -10.31 -2.65 -7.52
C ALA A 136 -11.66 -2.74 -8.26
N ASP A 137 -12.02 -1.71 -9.04
CA ASP A 137 -13.23 -1.72 -9.86
C ASP A 137 -13.12 -2.72 -11.03
N GLU A 138 -11.95 -2.83 -11.68
CA GLU A 138 -11.67 -3.88 -12.67
C GLU A 138 -11.92 -5.29 -12.10
N PHE A 139 -11.44 -5.56 -10.89
CA PHE A 139 -11.62 -6.85 -10.21
C PHE A 139 -13.06 -7.17 -9.84
N ARG A 140 -13.88 -6.17 -9.52
CA ARG A 140 -15.31 -6.37 -9.19
C ARG A 140 -16.16 -6.79 -10.38
N ASN A 141 -15.69 -6.57 -11.59
CA ASN A 141 -16.42 -6.84 -12.83
C ASN A 141 -16.11 -8.21 -13.45
N TYR A 142 -15.28 -9.03 -12.77
CA TYR A 142 -15.05 -10.43 -13.08
C TYR A 142 -15.93 -11.33 -12.22
#